data_AF-A0A8X8ZA08-F1
#
_entry.id   AF-A0A8X8ZA08-F1
#
_cell.length_a   1.000
_cell.length_b   1.000
_cell.length_c   1.000
_cell.angle_alpha   90.00
_cell.angle_beta   90.00
_cell.angle_gamma   90.00
#
_symmetry.space_group_name_H-M   'P 1'
#
loop_
_entity.id
_entity.type
_entity.pdbx_description
1 polymer ?
#
loop_
_entity_poly.entity_id
_entity_poly.type
_entity_poly.pdbx_seq_one_letter_code
_entity_poly.pdbx_strand_id
1 'polypeptide(L)'
;MPRSLKDSASSLLLSAAATEEKLFLVEKQTGLTHWFDPEVNSWSDGIALNPSQPIQSCHVSYSSSAGLILVGICPIEDGETIKMWRIGENDFSIEEIGEMSEYFVAGLKSDSEDFSIDVRLAENFVLVYNSLQRRSWDRRVGESHDDEELAIRGGLSELTRPSSDESFDFCCPRG
;
A
#
# COMPACT_ATOMS: atom_id res chain seq x y z
N MET A 1 -15.85 11.11 11.29
CA MET A 1 -15.30 9.74 11.20
C MET A 1 -16.43 8.77 11.50
N PRO A 2 -16.56 7.63 10.79
CA PRO A 2 -17.61 6.65 11.03
C PRO A 2 -17.54 6.16 12.48
N ARG A 3 -18.70 5.95 13.12
CA ARG A 3 -18.74 5.51 14.53
C ARG A 3 -18.02 4.17 14.72
N SER A 4 -18.13 3.27 13.74
CA SER A 4 -17.44 1.98 13.69
C SER A 4 -15.92 2.10 13.77
N LEU A 5 -15.35 3.18 13.20
CA LEU A 5 -13.90 3.38 13.15
C LEU A 5 -13.38 4.32 14.25
N LYS A 6 -14.28 4.96 15.01
CA LYS A 6 -13.93 5.96 16.03
C LYS A 6 -13.12 5.34 17.18
N ASP A 7 -13.34 4.06 17.46
CA ASP A 7 -12.62 3.29 18.47
C ASP A 7 -11.44 2.49 17.87
N SER A 8 -11.37 2.33 16.55
CA SER A 8 -10.30 1.62 15.81
C SER A 8 -9.08 2.50 15.53
N ALA A 9 -8.80 3.51 16.37
CA ALA A 9 -7.90 4.64 16.12
C ALA A 9 -6.39 4.30 16.02
N SER A 10 -6.01 3.04 15.85
CA SER A 10 -4.63 2.66 15.59
C SER A 10 -4.35 2.69 14.08
N SER A 11 -3.29 3.37 13.66
CA SER A 11 -2.76 3.29 12.28
C SER A 11 -2.37 1.86 11.87
N LEU A 12 -2.28 0.95 12.85
CA LEU A 12 -2.12 -0.48 12.62
C LEU A 12 -3.34 -1.12 11.95
N LEU A 13 -4.54 -0.57 12.16
CA LEU A 13 -5.80 -1.16 11.70
C LEU A 13 -6.40 -0.47 10.48
N LEU A 14 -6.01 0.78 10.20
CA LEU A 14 -6.59 1.57 9.12
C LEU A 14 -5.55 1.95 8.07
N SER A 15 -5.95 1.90 6.80
CA SER A 15 -5.27 2.51 5.66
C SER A 15 -6.10 3.68 5.15
N ALA A 16 -5.45 4.73 4.64
CA ALA A 16 -6.12 5.92 4.16
C ALA A 16 -5.57 6.35 2.80
N ALA A 17 -6.45 6.84 1.93
CA ALA A 17 -6.09 7.43 0.65
C ALA A 17 -6.97 8.66 0.39
N ALA A 18 -6.39 9.77 -0.04
CA ALA A 18 -7.13 10.97 -0.42
C ALA A 18 -7.12 11.10 -1.95
N THR A 19 -8.30 11.24 -2.54
CA THR A 19 -8.48 11.62 -3.93
C THR A 19 -8.76 13.11 -4.03
N GLU A 20 -8.94 13.62 -5.25
CA GLU A 20 -9.35 15.02 -5.46
C GLU A 20 -10.73 15.32 -4.86
N GLU A 21 -11.60 14.32 -4.78
CA GLU A 21 -12.99 14.49 -4.35
C GLU A 21 -13.26 13.94 -2.95
N LYS A 22 -12.59 12.86 -2.53
CA LYS A 22 -13.00 12.06 -1.36
C LYS A 22 -11.79 11.60 -0.56
N LEU A 23 -11.99 11.39 0.75
CA LEU A 23 -11.02 10.72 1.61
C LEU A 23 -11.51 9.31 1.94
N PHE A 24 -10.78 8.29 1.50
CA PHE A 24 -11.06 6.88 1.77
C PHE A 24 -10.34 6.41 3.02
N LEU A 25 -11.04 5.62 3.83
CA LEU A 25 -10.51 4.86 4.95
C LEU A 25 -10.89 3.40 4.79
N VAL A 26 -9.92 2.51 4.91
CA VAL A 26 -10.12 1.07 4.83
C VAL A 26 -9.58 0.40 6.09
N GLU A 27 -10.40 -0.45 6.69
CA GLU A 27 -9.95 -1.35 7.75
C GLU A 27 -9.15 -2.50 7.14
N LYS A 28 -7.87 -2.60 7.50
CA LYS A 28 -6.91 -3.47 6.83
C LYS A 28 -7.31 -4.94 6.86
N GLN A 29 -7.87 -5.42 7.96
CA GLN A 29 -8.21 -6.84 8.13
C GLN A 29 -9.51 -7.26 7.44
N THR A 30 -10.48 -6.34 7.34
CA THR A 30 -11.83 -6.65 6.86
C THR A 30 -12.09 -6.14 5.45
N GLY A 31 -11.30 -5.17 4.97
CA GLY A 31 -11.58 -4.44 3.75
C GLY A 31 -12.77 -3.49 3.86
N LEU A 32 -13.33 -3.27 5.07
CA LEU A 32 -14.43 -2.35 5.27
C LEU A 32 -13.97 -0.93 4.97
N THR A 33 -14.59 -0.34 3.95
CA THR A 33 -14.17 0.91 3.34
C THR A 33 -15.24 1.97 3.55
N HIS A 34 -14.86 3.05 4.20
CA HIS A 34 -15.67 4.26 4.30
C HIS A 34 -15.01 5.38 3.51
N TRP A 35 -15.80 6.34 3.04
CA TRP A 35 -15.26 7.56 2.47
C TRP A 35 -15.93 8.78 3.05
N PHE A 36 -15.16 9.86 3.14
CA PHE A 36 -15.64 11.18 3.49
C PHE A 36 -15.82 11.99 2.22
N ASP A 37 -17.03 12.52 2.05
CA ASP A 37 -17.38 13.44 0.98
C ASP A 37 -17.41 14.87 1.56
N PRO A 38 -16.49 15.76 1.12
CA PRO A 38 -16.39 17.12 1.59
C PRO A 38 -17.54 18.01 1.10
N GLU A 39 -18.17 17.71 -0.02
CA GLU A 39 -19.29 18.50 -0.58
C GLU A 39 -20.52 18.43 0.31
N VAL A 40 -20.84 17.22 0.80
CA VAL A 40 -21.94 16.99 1.74
C VAL A 40 -21.49 16.95 3.20
N ASN A 41 -20.18 17.12 3.45
CA ASN A 41 -19.55 17.09 4.78
C ASN A 41 -19.97 15.88 5.63
N SER A 42 -19.95 14.68 5.02
CA SER A 42 -20.45 13.47 5.67
C SER A 42 -19.63 12.23 5.30
N TRP A 43 -19.76 11.19 6.13
CA TRP A 43 -19.13 9.88 5.90
C TRP A 43 -20.15 8.92 5.31
N SER A 44 -19.71 8.03 4.44
CA SER A 44 -20.53 6.94 3.93
C SER A 44 -20.77 5.84 4.96
N ASP A 45 -21.85 5.06 4.75
CA ASP A 45 -22.24 3.94 5.60
C ASP A 45 -21.25 2.75 5.57
N GLY A 46 -20.31 2.77 4.64
CA GLY A 46 -19.26 1.77 4.50
C GLY A 46 -19.63 0.65 3.52
N ILE A 47 -18.64 0.21 2.75
CA ILE A 47 -18.74 -0.91 1.80
C ILE A 47 -17.59 -1.87 2.02
N ALA A 48 -17.84 -3.17 2.01
CA ALA A 48 -16.78 -4.16 2.03
C ALA A 48 -16.22 -4.31 0.61
N LEU A 49 -14.95 -3.96 0.40
CA LEU A 49 -14.26 -4.27 -0.85
C LEU A 49 -13.97 -5.76 -0.89
N ASN A 50 -14.54 -6.45 -1.87
CA ASN A 50 -14.42 -7.90 -2.01
C ASN A 50 -13.75 -8.27 -3.36
N PRO A 51 -12.44 -8.49 -3.40
CA PRO A 51 -11.73 -8.91 -4.62
C PRO A 51 -11.98 -10.38 -5.01
N SER A 52 -13.08 -10.99 -4.55
CA SER A 52 -13.43 -12.40 -4.81
C SER A 52 -12.43 -13.44 -4.28
N GLN A 53 -11.54 -13.03 -3.37
CA GLN A 53 -10.60 -13.88 -2.67
C GLN A 53 -10.36 -13.36 -1.25
N PRO A 54 -9.99 -14.24 -0.30
CA PRO A 54 -9.69 -13.81 1.06
C PRO A 54 -8.47 -12.87 1.08
N ILE A 55 -8.53 -11.87 1.96
CA ILE A 55 -7.42 -10.96 2.24
C ILE A 55 -7.13 -11.01 3.73
N GLN A 56 -5.86 -11.18 4.12
CA GLN A 56 -5.43 -11.10 5.52
C GLN A 56 -5.23 -9.66 5.98
N SER A 57 -4.67 -8.82 5.09
CA SER A 57 -4.45 -7.40 5.32
C SER A 57 -4.47 -6.64 4.00
N CYS A 58 -5.12 -5.48 3.96
CA CYS A 58 -5.19 -4.61 2.79
C CYS A 58 -4.79 -3.16 3.08
N HIS A 59 -4.34 -2.47 2.05
CA HIS A 59 -3.94 -1.08 2.05
C HIS A 59 -4.53 -0.37 0.84
N VAL A 60 -4.89 0.89 1.01
CA VAL A 60 -5.33 1.76 -0.08
C VAL A 60 -4.34 2.88 -0.30
N SER A 61 -4.15 3.23 -1.57
CA SER A 61 -3.37 4.39 -1.99
C SER A 61 -4.00 5.01 -3.24
N TYR A 62 -3.71 6.28 -3.49
CA TYR A 62 -4.27 7.02 -4.62
C TYR A 62 -3.19 7.86 -5.32
N SER A 63 -3.30 7.94 -6.64
CA SER A 63 -2.58 8.91 -7.48
C SER A 63 -3.49 9.32 -8.63
N SER A 64 -3.28 10.51 -9.18
CA SER A 64 -4.04 10.99 -10.33
C SER A 64 -3.80 10.16 -11.61
N SER A 65 -2.66 9.48 -11.71
CA SER A 65 -2.31 8.63 -12.85
C SER A 65 -2.88 7.22 -12.77
N ALA A 66 -2.88 6.60 -11.59
CA ALA A 66 -3.30 5.20 -11.43
C ALA A 66 -4.73 5.05 -10.86
N GLY A 67 -5.29 6.12 -10.30
CA GLY A 67 -6.54 6.11 -9.55
C GLY A 67 -6.37 5.50 -8.16
N LEU A 68 -7.48 5.02 -7.60
CA LEU A 68 -7.50 4.36 -6.30
C LEU A 68 -7.06 2.90 -6.44
N ILE A 69 -5.99 2.54 -5.72
CA ILE A 69 -5.40 1.20 -5.72
C ILE A 69 -5.57 0.55 -4.36
N LEU A 70 -6.06 -0.69 -4.36
CA LEU A 70 -6.07 -1.60 -3.22
C LEU A 70 -4.90 -2.58 -3.35
N VAL A 71 -4.13 -2.78 -2.30
CA VAL A 71 -3.05 -3.77 -2.24
C VAL A 71 -3.29 -4.68 -1.05
N GLY A 72 -3.21 -5.99 -1.24
CA GLY A 72 -3.57 -6.95 -0.21
C GLY A 72 -2.61 -8.13 -0.13
N ILE A 73 -2.41 -8.62 1.10
CA ILE A 73 -1.78 -9.92 1.38
C ILE A 73 -2.88 -10.97 1.31
N CYS A 74 -2.70 -11.95 0.45
CA CYS A 74 -3.68 -12.99 0.20
C CYS A 74 -3.09 -14.37 0.50
N PRO A 75 -3.79 -15.20 1.30
CA PRO A 75 -3.35 -16.55 1.55
C PRO A 75 -3.50 -17.39 0.27
N ILE A 76 -2.49 -18.20 -0.01
CA ILE A 76 -2.47 -19.21 -1.06
C ILE A 76 -2.18 -20.58 -0.43
N GLU A 77 -2.29 -21.68 -1.18
CA GLU A 77 -2.12 -23.04 -0.64
C GLU A 77 -0.79 -23.21 0.13
N ASP A 78 0.30 -22.66 -0.41
CA ASP A 78 1.65 -22.79 0.13
C ASP A 78 2.23 -21.45 0.64
N GLY A 79 1.39 -20.61 1.25
CA GLY A 79 1.83 -19.39 1.91
C GLY A 79 0.97 -18.18 1.59
N GLU A 80 1.60 -17.08 1.17
CA GLU A 80 0.94 -15.80 0.97
C GLU A 80 1.52 -15.12 -0.28
N THR A 81 0.66 -14.42 -1.02
CA THR A 81 1.04 -13.57 -2.16
C THR A 81 0.57 -12.14 -1.90
N ILE A 82 1.09 -11.18 -2.66
CA ILE A 82 0.65 -9.79 -2.62
C ILE A 82 0.02 -9.46 -3.96
N LYS A 83 -1.25 -9.03 -3.93
CA LYS A 83 -2.00 -8.66 -5.12
C LYS A 83 -2.46 -7.22 -5.06
N MET A 84 -2.73 -6.67 -6.24
CA MET A 84 -3.21 -5.30 -6.38
C MET A 84 -4.44 -5.24 -7.27
N TRP A 85 -5.35 -4.35 -6.90
CA TRP A 85 -6.59 -4.08 -7.62
C TRP A 85 -6.77 -2.59 -7.84
N ARG A 86 -7.27 -2.23 -9.01
CA ARG A 86 -7.83 -0.92 -9.28
C ARG A 86 -9.28 -0.89 -8.79
N ILE A 87 -9.62 0.18 -8.08
CA ILE A 87 -10.97 0.42 -7.56
C ILE A 87 -11.62 1.53 -8.38
N GLY A 88 -12.79 1.26 -8.95
CA GLY A 88 -13.60 2.27 -9.60
C GLY A 88 -14.10 3.31 -8.59
N GLU A 89 -13.81 4.59 -8.84
CA GLU A 89 -14.08 5.67 -7.86
C GLU A 89 -15.58 5.94 -7.62
N ASN A 90 -16.42 5.55 -8.58
CA ASN A 90 -17.87 5.80 -8.55
C ASN A 90 -18.70 4.54 -8.29
N ASP A 91 -18.32 3.41 -8.88
CA ASP A 91 -19.06 2.16 -8.81
C ASP A 91 -18.42 1.13 -7.88
N PHE A 92 -17.24 1.41 -7.33
CA PHE A 92 -16.45 0.50 -6.51
C PHE A 92 -16.19 -0.85 -7.20
N SER A 93 -16.17 -0.86 -8.53
CA SER A 93 -15.74 -2.01 -9.30
C SER A 93 -14.29 -2.36 -8.95
N ILE A 94 -13.97 -3.65 -8.93
CA ILE A 94 -12.65 -4.15 -8.52
C ILE A 94 -12.05 -4.92 -9.69
N GLU A 95 -10.94 -4.43 -10.20
CA GLU A 95 -10.18 -5.03 -11.30
C GLU A 95 -8.81 -5.45 -10.77
N GLU A 96 -8.44 -6.73 -10.89
CA GLU A 96 -7.08 -7.18 -10.56
C GLU A 96 -6.11 -6.69 -11.64
N ILE A 97 -5.07 -5.96 -11.23
CA ILE A 97 -4.11 -5.34 -12.15
C ILE A 97 -2.69 -5.90 -11.97
N GLY A 98 -2.46 -6.75 -10.98
CA GLY A 98 -1.15 -7.34 -10.77
C GLY A 98 -1.03 -8.24 -9.54
N GLU A 99 -0.04 -9.12 -9.61
CA GLU A 99 0.38 -10.01 -8.54
C GLU A 99 1.91 -9.91 -8.39
N MET A 100 2.38 -9.80 -7.15
CA MET A 100 3.80 -9.74 -6.84
C MET A 100 4.41 -11.13 -7.01
N SER A 101 5.55 -11.21 -7.70
CA SER A 101 6.25 -12.48 -7.82
C SER A 101 6.70 -13.01 -6.47
N GLU A 102 6.68 -14.33 -6.31
CA GLU A 102 7.07 -15.03 -5.08
C GLU A 102 8.46 -14.62 -4.59
N TYR A 103 9.39 -14.35 -5.52
CA TYR A 103 10.74 -13.88 -5.20
C TYR A 103 10.73 -12.58 -4.40
N PHE A 104 9.90 -11.61 -4.77
CA PHE A 104 9.79 -10.34 -4.04
C PHE A 104 9.03 -10.50 -2.73
N VAL A 105 8.01 -11.35 -2.69
CA VAL A 105 7.28 -11.67 -1.45
C VAL A 105 8.21 -12.32 -0.43
N ALA A 106 9.04 -13.28 -0.84
CA ALA A 106 10.06 -13.88 0.00
C ALA A 106 11.06 -12.84 0.53
N GLY A 107 11.49 -11.90 -0.33
CA GLY A 107 12.33 -10.77 0.09
C GLY A 107 11.69 -9.86 1.14
N LEU A 108 10.37 -9.65 1.08
CA LEU A 108 9.62 -8.87 2.06
C LEU A 108 9.46 -9.59 3.41
N LYS A 109 9.27 -10.91 3.38
CA LYS A 109 9.24 -11.76 4.58
C LYS A 109 10.57 -11.75 5.32
N SER A 110 11.69 -11.68 4.58
CA SER A 110 13.03 -11.84 5.16
C SER A 110 13.09 -13.15 5.97
N ASP A 111 13.69 -13.14 7.16
CA ASP A 111 13.84 -14.32 8.02
C ASP A 111 12.62 -14.59 8.93
N SER A 112 11.55 -13.77 8.85
CA SER A 112 10.36 -13.92 9.69
C SER A 112 9.18 -14.51 8.93
N GLU A 113 8.47 -15.45 9.57
CA GLU A 113 7.21 -16.01 9.03
C GLU A 113 6.09 -14.97 9.02
N ASP A 114 6.07 -14.06 10.01
CA ASP A 114 5.14 -12.94 10.07
C ASP A 114 5.70 -11.71 9.35
N PHE A 115 4.92 -11.13 8.44
CA PHE A 115 5.23 -9.82 7.88
C PHE A 115 3.97 -8.97 7.72
N SER A 116 4.14 -7.66 7.83
CA SER A 116 3.09 -6.68 7.58
C SER A 116 3.60 -5.73 6.53
N ILE A 117 2.74 -5.33 5.60
CA ILE A 117 3.10 -4.40 4.55
C ILE A 117 2.71 -2.98 4.93
N ASP A 118 3.38 -2.02 4.30
CA ASP A 118 2.87 -0.67 4.12
C ASP A 118 3.14 -0.28 2.66
N VAL A 119 2.31 0.62 2.14
CA VAL A 119 2.19 0.84 0.70
C VAL A 119 2.30 2.32 0.40
N ARG A 120 3.08 2.63 -0.64
CA ARG A 120 3.19 3.98 -1.21
C ARG A 120 2.99 3.88 -2.71
N LEU A 121 2.17 4.77 -3.24
CA LEU A 121 2.00 4.93 -4.67
C LEU A 121 2.82 6.12 -5.13
N ALA A 122 3.64 5.91 -6.16
CA ALA A 122 4.45 6.94 -6.80
C ALA A 122 4.12 6.91 -8.30
N GLU A 123 3.26 7.84 -8.73
CA GLU A 123 2.73 7.93 -10.10
C GLU A 123 2.16 6.60 -10.60
N ASN A 124 2.96 5.80 -11.29
CA ASN A 124 2.60 4.54 -11.91
C ASN A 124 3.23 3.30 -11.23
N PHE A 125 3.91 3.45 -10.09
CA PHE A 125 4.55 2.35 -9.37
C PHE A 125 4.05 2.22 -7.94
N VAL A 126 3.85 0.98 -7.49
CA VAL A 126 3.48 0.64 -6.12
C VAL A 126 4.73 0.19 -5.37
N LEU A 127 5.13 0.97 -4.37
CA LEU A 127 6.16 0.61 -3.40
C LEU A 127 5.51 -0.14 -2.24
N VAL A 128 5.92 -1.39 -2.06
CA VAL A 128 5.50 -2.24 -0.95
C VAL A 128 6.73 -2.55 -0.10
N TYR A 129 6.62 -2.36 1.21
CA TYR A 129 7.71 -2.64 2.14
C TYR A 129 7.20 -3.26 3.43
N ASN A 130 8.08 -4.01 4.11
CA ASN A 130 7.77 -4.61 5.39
C ASN A 130 7.76 -3.54 6.50
N SER A 131 6.59 -3.27 7.06
CA SER A 131 6.39 -2.25 8.10
C SER A 131 7.02 -2.63 9.45
N LEU A 132 7.26 -3.92 9.70
CA LEU A 132 7.92 -4.42 10.92
C LEU A 132 9.44 -4.18 10.88
N GLN A 133 10.05 -4.19 9.70
CA GLN A 133 11.49 -3.92 9.55
C GLN A 133 11.85 -2.44 9.74
N ARG A 134 10.86 -1.53 9.61
CA ARG A 134 11.04 -0.08 9.79
C ARG A 134 11.53 0.29 11.20
N ARG A 135 11.24 -0.53 12.21
CA ARG A 135 11.67 -0.29 13.60
C ARG A 135 13.17 -0.55 13.87
N SER A 136 13.92 -1.12 12.92
CA SER A 136 15.36 -1.36 13.10
C SER A 136 16.24 -0.20 12.63
N TRP A 137 15.73 0.67 11.75
CA TRP A 137 16.45 1.82 11.21
C TRP A 137 16.41 3.03 12.16
N ASP A 138 15.23 3.35 12.74
CA ASP A 138 15.10 4.43 13.72
C ASP A 138 15.94 4.22 14.99
N ARG A 139 16.35 2.97 15.28
CA ARG A 139 17.23 2.66 16.42
C ARG A 139 18.72 2.88 16.12
N ARG A 140 19.11 3.02 14.85
CA ARG A 140 20.51 3.26 14.43
C ARG A 140 20.83 4.72 14.15
N VAL A 141 19.82 5.59 13.99
CA VAL A 141 20.02 7.04 13.76
C VAL A 141 20.32 7.81 15.07
N GLY A 142 20.34 7.13 16.22
CA GLY A 142 20.69 7.75 17.51
C GLY A 142 22.18 7.83 17.84
N GLU A 143 23.06 7.19 17.06
CA GLU A 143 24.50 7.12 17.35
C GLU A 143 25.35 7.25 16.08
N SER A 144 25.43 8.45 15.51
CA SER A 144 26.62 8.94 14.79
C SER A 144 26.39 10.41 14.45
N HIS A 145 26.97 11.27 15.28
CA HIS A 145 27.43 12.58 14.82
C HIS A 145 28.50 12.31 13.76
N ASP A 146 28.50 13.12 12.70
CA ASP A 146 29.48 13.12 11.60
C ASP A 146 29.24 12.09 10.49
N ASP A 147 28.35 12.39 9.52
CA ASP A 147 28.49 12.01 8.09
C ASP A 147 27.31 12.53 7.22
N GLU A 148 26.90 13.80 7.41
CA GLU A 148 25.79 14.43 6.66
C GLU A 148 26.24 15.17 5.38
N GLU A 149 27.21 14.65 4.60
CA GLU A 149 27.62 15.37 3.37
C GLU A 149 28.14 14.54 2.18
N LEU A 150 27.75 13.27 1.97
CA LEU A 150 28.22 12.53 0.78
C LEU A 150 27.20 11.72 -0.03
N ALA A 151 25.91 11.66 0.32
CA ALA A 151 24.96 10.77 -0.40
C ALA A 151 24.10 11.44 -1.49
N ILE A 152 24.19 12.77 -1.73
CA ILE A 152 23.29 13.47 -2.68
C ILE A 152 23.85 13.52 -4.13
N ARG A 153 25.03 12.96 -4.42
CA ARG A 153 25.69 13.10 -5.75
C ARG A 153 26.00 11.83 -6.54
N GLY A 154 25.65 10.63 -6.07
CA GLY A 154 26.02 9.38 -6.75
C GLY A 154 24.83 8.51 -7.12
N GLY A 155 24.07 8.85 -8.17
CA GLY A 155 22.99 7.96 -8.61
C GLY A 155 22.03 8.55 -9.64
N LEU A 156 22.53 9.32 -10.60
CA LEU A 156 21.73 9.81 -11.73
C LEU A 156 22.41 9.39 -13.03
N SER A 157 22.45 8.07 -13.27
CA SER A 157 22.77 7.53 -14.60
C SER A 157 22.03 6.19 -14.74
N GLU A 158 21.39 6.01 -15.90
CA GLU A 158 20.65 4.82 -16.35
C GLU A 158 19.15 4.75 -15.95
N LEU A 159 18.39 5.75 -16.43
CA LEU A 159 16.98 5.55 -16.77
C LEU A 159 16.88 5.13 -18.24
N THR A 160 16.91 3.82 -18.47
CA THR A 160 16.48 3.23 -19.74
C THR A 160 14.95 3.17 -19.71
N ARG A 161 14.30 3.90 -20.62
CA ARG A 161 12.84 3.84 -20.80
C ARG A 161 12.40 2.42 -21.18
N PRO A 162 11.39 1.83 -20.54
CA PRO A 162 10.61 0.77 -21.18
C PRO A 162 9.52 1.39 -22.05
N SER A 163 9.33 0.72 -23.19
CA SER A 163 8.27 0.92 -24.16
C SER A 163 6.88 0.72 -23.55
N SER A 164 5.92 1.42 -24.14
CA SER A 164 4.47 1.29 -23.97
C SER A 164 3.97 -0.16 -23.89
N ASP A 165 3.84 -0.64 -22.66
CA ASP A 165 2.88 -1.65 -22.22
C ASP A 165 2.58 -1.28 -20.76
N GLU A 166 1.34 -0.97 -20.42
CA GLU A 166 0.93 -0.55 -19.06
C GLU A 166 1.03 -1.74 -18.10
N SER A 167 2.24 -2.02 -17.62
CA SER A 167 2.50 -2.97 -16.55
C SER A 167 2.89 -2.19 -15.29
N PHE A 168 2.21 -2.44 -14.18
CA PHE A 168 2.56 -1.89 -12.87
C PHE A 168 3.74 -2.68 -12.30
N ASP A 169 4.93 -2.08 -12.26
CA ASP A 169 6.09 -2.72 -11.64
C ASP A 169 6.08 -2.52 -10.12
N PHE A 170 6.39 -3.60 -9.39
CA PHE A 170 6.71 -3.53 -7.97
C PHE A 170 8.15 -3.06 -7.77
N CYS A 171 8.34 -2.00 -6.99
CA CYS A 171 9.65 -1.62 -6.49
C CYS A 171 9.77 -1.96 -5.01
N CYS A 172 10.69 -2.87 -4.67
CA CYS A 172 11.12 -3.10 -3.29
C CYS A 172 12.47 -2.39 -3.06
N PRO A 173 12.60 -1.53 -2.03
CA PRO A 173 13.92 -1.00 -1.66
C PRO A 173 14.78 -2.17 -1.19
N ARG A 174 15.91 -2.40 -1.87
CA ARG A 174 16.89 -3.42 -1.46
C ARG A 174 17.48 -3.00 -0.11
N GLY A 175 17.44 -3.91 0.86
CA GLY A 175 18.05 -3.76 2.19
C GLY A 175 19.57 -3.79 2.16
#